data_AF-A0A661E8Q0-F1
#
_entry.id   AF-A0A661E8Q0-F1
#
_cell.length_a   1.000
_cell.length_b   1.000
_cell.length_c   1.000
_cell.angle_alpha   90.00
_cell.angle_beta   90.00
_cell.angle_gamma   90.00
#
_symmetry.space_group_name_H-M   'P 1'
#
loop_
_entity.id
_entity.type
_entity.pdbx_description
1 polymer ?
#
loop_
_entity_poly.entity_id
_entity_poly.type
_entity_poly.pdbx_seq_one_letter_code
_entity_poly.pdbx_strand_id
1 'polypeptide(L)' 'MTCYDLHSHSTASDGALSPTKLISRAIEKGVDVLALTDHDGTEGISEAQQAARNSQLTLIPG' A
#
# COMPACT_ATOMS: atom_id res chain seq x y z
N MET A 1 -2.62 0.59 19.91
CA MET A 1 -2.90 1.87 19.22
C MET A 1 -2.71 1.59 17.74
N THR A 2 -3.67 1.97 16.90
CA THR A 2 -3.63 1.66 15.46
C THR A 2 -2.61 2.57 14.75
N CYS A 3 -1.78 1.99 13.88
CA CYS A 3 -0.76 2.67 13.09
C CYS A 3 -1.27 2.91 11.66
N TYR A 4 -1.20 4.16 11.22
CA TYR A 4 -1.73 4.60 9.92
C TYR A 4 -0.61 5.19 9.05
N ASP A 5 -0.60 4.80 7.78
CA ASP A 5 0.16 5.44 6.72
C ASP A 5 -0.82 5.78 5.59
N LEU A 6 -1.22 7.05 5.50
CA LEU A 6 -2.33 7.48 4.63
C LEU A 6 -1.84 8.17 3.35
N HIS A 7 -0.56 8.08 3.04
CA HIS A 7 0.02 8.74 1.88
C HIS A 7 1.31 8.03 1.47
N SER A 8 1.16 7.04 0.60
CA SER A 8 2.25 6.20 0.13
C SER A 8 2.15 5.97 -1.37
N HIS A 9 3.30 6.04 -2.03
CA HIS A 9 3.43 5.93 -3.47
C HIS A 9 4.17 4.63 -3.81
N SER A 10 3.79 4.00 -4.90
CA SER A 10 4.43 2.81 -5.45
C SER A 10 5.17 3.12 -6.74
N THR A 11 5.89 2.14 -7.29
CA THR A 11 6.51 2.26 -8.61
C THR A 11 5.50 2.34 -9.77
N ALA A 12 4.19 2.23 -9.51
CA ALA A 12 3.18 2.57 -10.51
C ALA A 12 3.09 4.08 -10.75
N SER A 13 3.61 4.91 -9.84
CA SER A 13 3.87 6.33 -10.05
C SER A 13 5.34 6.68 -9.81
N ASP A 14 5.68 7.37 -8.72
CA ASP A 14 7.02 7.86 -8.37
C ASP A 14 7.60 7.25 -7.07
N GLY A 15 6.92 6.26 -6.50
CA GLY A 15 7.37 5.55 -5.30
C GLY A 15 8.54 4.60 -5.54
N ALA A 16 9.21 4.22 -4.46
CA ALA A 16 10.43 3.39 -4.52
C ALA A 16 10.18 1.87 -4.54
N LEU A 17 8.98 1.43 -4.15
CA LEU A 17 8.62 0.01 -4.02
C LEU A 17 7.45 -0.33 -4.94
N SER A 18 7.45 -1.52 -5.52
CA SER A 18 6.25 -2.02 -6.21
C SER A 18 5.08 -2.12 -5.23
N PRO A 19 3.82 -2.07 -5.69
CA PRO A 19 2.66 -2.22 -4.82
C PRO A 19 2.77 -3.42 -3.87
N THR A 20 3.19 -4.59 -4.37
CA THR A 20 3.41 -5.78 -3.53
C THR A 20 4.49 -5.57 -2.45
N LYS A 21 5.62 -4.96 -2.81
CA LYS A 21 6.74 -4.71 -1.88
C LYS A 21 6.38 -3.65 -0.84
N LEU A 22 5.59 -2.64 -1.23
CA LEU A 22 5.08 -1.61 -0.34
C LEU A 22 4.17 -2.22 0.73
N ILE A 23 3.21 -3.06 0.34
CA ILE A 23 2.35 -3.80 1.30
C ILE A 23 3.19 -4.66 2.25
N SER A 24 4.13 -5.45 1.70
CA SER A 24 4.99 -6.32 2.52
C SER A 24 5.79 -5.52 3.55
N ARG A 25 6.32 -4.35 3.15
CA ARG A 25 7.08 -3.45 4.02
C ARG A 25 6.21 -2.78 5.08
N ALA A 26 4.98 -2.42 4.75
CA ALA A 26 4.03 -1.85 5.70
C ALA A 26 3.68 -2.87 6.80
N ILE A 27 3.41 -4.12 6.43
CA ILE A 27 3.18 -5.23 7.39
C ILE A 27 4.42 -5.45 8.28
N GLU A 28 5.62 -5.49 7.70
CA GLU A 28 6.89 -5.66 8.45
C GLU A 28 7.10 -4.55 9.50
N LYS A 29 6.59 -3.34 9.24
CA LYS A 29 6.69 -2.20 10.17
C LYS A 29 5.49 -2.04 11.10
N GLY A 30 4.53 -2.96 11.07
CA GLY A 30 3.35 -2.90 11.92
C GLY A 30 2.40 -1.75 11.56
N VAL A 31 2.29 -1.41 10.27
CA VAL A 31 1.23 -0.53 9.77
C VAL A 31 -0.06 -1.33 9.70
N ASP A 32 -1.12 -0.83 10.35
CA ASP A 32 -2.42 -1.48 10.38
C ASP A 32 -3.29 -1.02 9.20
N VAL A 33 -3.16 0.24 8.78
CA VAL A 33 -3.92 0.84 7.69
C VAL A 33 -2.99 1.61 6.77
N LEU A 34 -2.99 1.25 5.49
CA LEU A 34 -2.20 1.90 4.44
C LEU A 34 -3.11 2.46 3.35
N ALA A 35 -2.90 3.70 2.92
CA ALA A 35 -3.48 4.23 1.68
C ALA A 35 -2.43 4.25 0.56
N LEU A 36 -2.78 3.65 -0.59
CA LEU A 36 -1.97 3.77 -1.81
C LEU A 36 -2.49 4.98 -2.60
N THR A 37 -1.66 6.01 -2.74
CA THR A 37 -2.01 7.30 -3.33
C THR A 37 -1.07 7.64 -4.49
N ASP A 38 -1.00 6.76 -5.49
CA ASP A 38 -0.17 6.98 -6.67
C ASP A 38 -0.63 8.21 -7.47
N HIS A 39 0.31 8.88 -8.16
CA HIS A 39 -0.02 10.05 -8.99
C HIS A 39 -0.81 9.67 -10.25
N ASP A 40 -1.87 10.44 -10.52
CA ASP A 40 -2.62 10.50 -11.79
C ASP A 40 -3.12 9.15 -12.34
N GLY A 41 -3.20 8.10 -11.50
CA GLY A 41 -3.52 6.74 -11.92
C GLY A 41 -3.84 5.78 -10.78
N THR A 42 -4.36 4.60 -11.14
CA THR A 42 -4.81 3.55 -10.22
C THR A 42 -4.20 2.18 -10.52
N GLU A 43 -3.18 2.13 -11.37
CA GLU A 43 -2.55 0.92 -11.90
C GLU A 43 -1.97 0.03 -10.78
N GLY A 44 -1.50 0.64 -9.69
CA GLY A 44 -0.97 -0.07 -8.53
C GLY A 44 -2.02 -0.73 -7.62
N ILE A 45 -3.30 -0.33 -7.70
CA ILE A 45 -4.33 -0.73 -6.73
C ILE A 45 -4.61 -2.23 -6.79
N SER A 46 -4.76 -2.80 -7.98
CA SER A 46 -5.08 -4.23 -8.13
C SER A 46 -3.97 -5.14 -7.58
N GLU A 47 -2.71 -4.74 -7.78
CA GLU A 47 -1.55 -5.45 -7.23
C GLU A 47 -1.48 -5.30 -5.71
N ALA A 48 -1.63 -4.08 -5.17
CA ALA A 48 -1.64 -3.83 -3.73
C ALA A 48 -2.77 -4.61 -3.02
N GLN A 49 -3.97 -4.63 -3.60
CA GLN A 49 -5.09 -5.39 -3.06
C GLN A 49 -4.78 -6.88 -3.01
N GLN A 50 -4.21 -7.46 -4.08
CA GLN A 50 -3.80 -8.85 -4.08
C GLN A 50 -2.77 -9.16 -3.00
N ALA A 51 -1.78 -8.29 -2.80
CA ALA A 51 -0.78 -8.44 -1.76
C ALA A 51 -1.38 -8.33 -0.34
N ALA A 52 -2.42 -7.53 -0.15
CA ALA A 52 -3.07 -7.34 1.15
C ALA A 52 -4.12 -8.42 1.51
N ARG A 53 -4.66 -9.18 0.55
CA ARG A 53 -5.83 -10.09 0.71
C ARG A 53 -5.80 -11.03 1.91
N ASN A 54 -4.63 -11.52 2.31
CA ASN A 54 -4.47 -12.49 3.41
C ASN A 54 -3.68 -11.91 4.60
N SER A 55 -3.60 -10.59 4.70
CA SER A 55 -2.89 -9.88 5.76
C SER A 55 -3.87 -9.22 6.73
N GLN A 56 -3.36 -8.77 7.88
CA GLN A 56 -4.11 -7.93 8.82
C GLN A 56 -4.14 -6.45 8.41
N LEU A 57 -3.36 -6.08 7.39
CA LEU A 57 -3.29 -4.71 6.90
C LEU A 57 -4.55 -4.37 6.12
N THR A 58 -5.19 -3.26 6.49
CA THR A 58 -6.29 -2.66 5.74
C THR A 58 -5.72 -1.73 4.68
N LEU A 59 -5.95 -2.06 3.42
CA LEU A 59 -5.59 -1.19 2.30
C LEU A 59 -6.75 -0.26 1.96
N ILE A 60 -6.46 1.04 1.87
CA ILE A 60 -7.36 2.07 1.33
C ILE A 60 -6.89 2.39 -0.10
N PRO A 61 -7.69 2.09 -1.13
CA PRO A 61 -7.40 2.53 -2.50
C PRO A 61 -7.65 4.05 -2.58
N GLY A 62 -6.60 4.81 -2.92
CA GLY A 62 -6.63 6.26 -3.12
C GLY A 62 -6.54 6.67 -4.58
#